data_AF-A0AAD0S418-F1
#
_entry.id   AF-A0AAD0S418-F1
#
_cell.length_a   1.000
_cell.length_b   1.000
_cell.length_c   1.000
_cell.angle_alpha   90.00
_cell.angle_beta   90.00
_cell.angle_gamma   90.00
#
_symmetry.space_group_name_H-M   'P 1'
#
loop_
_entity.id
_entity.type
_entity.pdbx_description
1 polymer ?
#
loop_
_entity_poly.entity_id
_entity_poly.type
_entity_poly.pdbx_seq_one_letter_code
_entity_poly.pdbx_strand_id
1 'polypeptide(L)'
;MCMNRTILIPLQIGSVAMLNNDPEFIEALQKVSVHHLTITEAAEQYDIPKRTLYNAVRQQHAKLNKQKAYLIATQKRLKQHLRNVEMELARFV
;
A
#
# COMPACT_ATOMS: atom_id res chain seq x y z
N MET A 1 -0.89 37.81 -28.24
CA MET A 1 -1.97 36.99 -27.66
C MET A 1 -1.37 36.12 -26.58
N CYS A 2 -1.58 36.48 -25.31
CA CYS A 2 -0.93 35.86 -24.16
C CYS A 2 -1.87 34.79 -23.57
N MET A 3 -1.46 33.52 -23.59
CA MET A 3 -2.19 32.43 -22.97
C MET A 3 -1.76 32.26 -21.51
N ASN A 4 -2.49 32.89 -20.59
CA ASN A 4 -2.39 32.58 -19.16
C ASN A 4 -3.16 31.29 -18.88
N ARG A 5 -2.47 30.15 -18.87
CA ARG A 5 -2.98 28.92 -18.25
C ARG A 5 -2.34 28.76 -16.88
N THR A 6 -2.94 29.44 -15.91
CA THR A 6 -2.69 29.17 -14.49
C THR A 6 -3.27 27.79 -14.17
N ILE A 7 -2.43 26.77 -14.25
CA ILE A 7 -2.75 25.44 -13.74
C ILE A 7 -2.58 25.51 -12.22
N LEU A 8 -3.67 25.78 -11.51
CA LEU A 8 -3.79 25.52 -10.08
C LEU A 8 -3.90 24.01 -9.89
N ILE A 9 -2.76 23.32 -9.78
CA ILE A 9 -2.72 21.97 -9.19
C ILE A 9 -2.79 22.17 -7.67
N PRO A 10 -3.79 21.59 -6.98
CA PRO A 10 -3.91 21.74 -5.54
C PRO A 10 -2.74 21.06 -4.82
N LEU A 11 -2.29 21.77 -3.79
CA LEU A 11 -1.40 21.40 -2.70
C LEU A 11 -1.54 19.95 -2.18
N GLN A 12 -0.46 19.52 -1.49
CA GLN A 12 -0.42 18.49 -0.43
C GLN A 12 -0.29 17.02 -0.83
N ILE A 13 0.80 16.67 -1.53
CA ILE A 13 1.33 15.29 -1.49
C ILE A 13 2.65 15.20 -0.69
N GLY A 14 3.24 16.32 -0.30
CA GLY A 14 4.55 16.35 0.37
C GLY A 14 4.58 16.14 1.89
N SER A 15 3.46 16.24 2.60
CA SER A 15 3.51 16.39 4.08
C SER A 15 3.44 15.08 4.86
N VAL A 16 3.00 13.96 4.27
CA VAL A 16 2.87 12.68 5.02
C VAL A 16 4.16 11.86 4.97
N ALA A 17 5.07 12.13 4.01
CA ALA A 17 6.36 11.45 3.95
C ALA A 17 7.26 11.77 5.17
N MET A 18 7.05 12.93 5.82
CA MET A 18 7.88 13.43 6.92
C MET A 18 7.39 13.05 8.33
N LEU A 19 6.20 12.43 8.48
CA LEU A 19 5.70 11.96 9.79
C LEU A 19 6.07 10.48 10.09
N ASN A 20 6.81 9.81 9.19
CA ASN A 20 7.05 8.35 9.25
C ASN A 20 8.30 7.92 10.04
N ASN A 21 8.97 8.81 10.76
CA ASN A 21 10.14 8.46 11.58
C ASN A 21 9.82 8.42 13.08
N ASP A 22 8.59 8.76 13.47
CA ASP A 22 8.17 8.66 14.85
C ASP A 22 7.93 7.18 15.20
N PRO A 23 8.71 6.59 16.13
CA PRO A 23 8.54 5.21 16.53
C PRO A 23 7.14 4.92 17.09
N GLU A 24 6.53 5.87 17.78
CA GLU A 24 5.17 5.73 18.35
C GLU A 24 4.12 5.67 17.23
N PHE A 25 4.28 6.50 16.20
CA PHE A 25 3.41 6.47 15.03
C PHE A 25 3.53 5.16 14.25
N ILE A 26 4.75 4.66 14.06
CA ILE A 26 5.00 3.37 13.39
C ILE A 26 4.36 2.24 14.19
N GLU A 27 4.53 2.22 15.52
CA GLU A 27 3.97 1.19 16.38
C GLU A 27 2.43 1.21 16.37
N ALA A 28 1.82 2.39 16.49
CA ALA A 28 0.37 2.57 16.39
C ALA A 28 -0.17 2.06 15.04
N LEU A 29 0.49 2.44 13.95
CA LEU A 29 0.12 2.01 12.59
C LEU A 29 0.23 0.48 12.43
N GLN A 30 1.29 -0.14 12.98
CA GLN A 30 1.44 -1.60 12.97
C GLN A 30 0.35 -2.30 13.77
N LYS A 31 0.06 -1.85 15.00
CA LYS A 31 -0.99 -2.43 15.85
C LYS A 31 -2.37 -2.34 15.21
N VAL A 32 -2.67 -1.24 14.51
CA VAL A 32 -3.93 -1.12 13.74
C VAL A 32 -3.93 -2.04 12.52
N SER A 33 -2.82 -2.11 11.79
CA SER A 33 -2.73 -2.92 10.55
C SER A 33 -2.85 -4.42 10.79
N VAL A 34 -2.46 -4.92 11.96
CA VAL A 34 -2.58 -6.33 12.37
C VAL A 34 -3.85 -6.54 13.24
N HIS A 35 -4.80 -5.60 13.22
CA HIS A 35 -6.06 -5.68 13.97
C HIS A 35 -5.92 -5.89 15.49
N HIS A 36 -4.78 -5.51 16.08
CA HIS A 36 -4.59 -5.55 17.54
C HIS A 36 -5.30 -4.38 18.23
N LEU A 37 -5.42 -3.24 17.54
CA LEU A 37 -6.15 -2.06 18.00
C LEU A 37 -7.06 -1.53 16.88
N THR A 38 -8.18 -0.93 17.25
CA THR A 38 -8.94 -0.08 16.34
C THR A 38 -8.22 1.24 16.10
N ILE A 39 -8.53 1.93 15.00
CA ILE A 39 -7.99 3.27 14.71
C ILE A 39 -8.29 4.25 15.86
N THR A 40 -9.45 4.10 16.50
CA THR A 40 -9.86 4.94 17.62
C THR A 40 -9.00 4.69 18.85
N GLU A 41 -8.81 3.43 19.24
CA GLU A 41 -7.99 3.06 20.41
C GLU A 41 -6.53 3.45 20.22
N ALA A 42 -5.96 3.20 19.03
CA ALA A 42 -4.58 3.57 18.74
C ALA A 42 -4.38 5.10 18.66
N ALA A 43 -5.37 5.83 18.17
CA ALA A 43 -5.32 7.30 18.19
C ALA A 43 -5.33 7.87 19.61
N GLU A 44 -6.10 7.26 20.51
CA GLU A 44 -6.18 7.68 21.91
C GLU A 44 -4.94 7.25 22.72
N GLN A 45 -4.44 6.03 22.49
CA GLN A 45 -3.30 5.48 23.22
C GLN A 45 -1.98 6.19 22.90
N TYR A 46 -1.79 6.62 21.65
CA TYR A 46 -0.55 7.23 21.17
C TYR A 46 -0.68 8.76 20.96
N ASP A 47 -1.80 9.36 21.36
CA ASP A 47 -2.12 10.78 21.14
C ASP A 47 -1.97 11.22 19.65
N ILE A 48 -2.34 10.33 18.73
CA ILE A 48 -2.26 10.57 17.28
C ILE A 48 -3.63 10.98 16.77
N PRO A 49 -3.75 12.02 15.92
CA PRO A 49 -5.03 12.37 15.32
C PRO A 49 -5.63 11.20 14.50
N LYS A 50 -6.87 10.81 14.83
CA LYS A 50 -7.62 9.71 14.17
C LYS A 50 -7.56 9.78 12.64
N ARG A 51 -7.69 10.99 12.08
CA ARG A 51 -7.65 11.23 10.63
C ARG A 51 -6.28 10.94 10.01
N THR A 52 -5.20 11.26 10.72
CA THR A 52 -3.82 10.98 10.29
C THR A 52 -3.58 9.47 10.26
N LEU A 53 -3.95 8.77 11.34
CA LEU A 53 -3.81 7.33 11.43
C LEU A 53 -4.66 6.59 10.37
N TYR A 54 -5.91 7.01 10.17
CA TYR A 54 -6.78 6.49 9.11
C TYR A 54 -6.16 6.62 7.71
N ASN A 55 -5.62 7.79 7.39
CA ASN A 55 -4.99 8.03 6.09
C ASN A 55 -3.75 7.14 5.89
N ALA A 56 -2.93 6.98 6.93
CA ALA A 56 -1.75 6.10 6.88
C ALA A 56 -2.14 4.63 6.68
N VAL A 57 -3.12 4.13 7.44
CA VAL A 57 -3.67 2.77 7.28
C VAL A 57 -4.19 2.57 5.85
N ARG A 58 -4.97 3.50 5.32
CA ARG A 58 -5.50 3.43 3.96
C ARG A 58 -4.39 3.38 2.91
N GLN A 59 -3.35 4.18 3.06
CA GLN A 59 -2.19 4.18 2.15
C GLN A 59 -1.42 2.87 2.23
N GLN A 60 -1.20 2.33 3.42
CA GLN A 60 -0.55 1.04 3.63
C GLN A 60 -1.34 -0.10 2.98
N HIS A 61 -2.65 -0.16 3.19
CA HIS A 61 -3.52 -1.15 2.53
C HIS A 61 -3.46 -1.02 1.01
N ALA A 62 -3.49 0.20 0.46
CA ALA A 62 -3.39 0.41 -0.99
C ALA A 62 -2.05 -0.12 -1.55
N LYS A 63 -0.93 0.09 -0.83
CA LYS A 63 0.39 -0.43 -1.21
C LYS A 63 0.42 -1.96 -1.15
N LEU A 64 -0.07 -2.56 -0.06
CA LEU A 64 -0.13 -4.01 0.12
C LEU A 64 -1.01 -4.67 -0.94
N ASN A 65 -2.15 -4.08 -1.27
CA ASN A 65 -3.06 -4.61 -2.30
C ASN A 65 -2.42 -4.61 -3.70
N LYS A 66 -1.67 -3.55 -4.05
CA LYS A 66 -0.90 -3.51 -5.30
C LYS A 66 0.16 -4.62 -5.35
N GLN A 67 0.91 -4.80 -4.27
CA GLN A 67 1.93 -5.86 -4.18
C GLN A 67 1.30 -7.26 -4.26
N LYS A 68 0.21 -7.49 -3.53
CA LYS A 68 -0.53 -8.76 -3.58
C LYS A 68 -1.05 -9.06 -4.98
N ALA A 69 -1.62 -8.07 -5.67
CA ALA A 69 -2.10 -8.23 -7.04
C ALA A 69 -0.95 -8.61 -8.00
N TYR A 70 0.20 -7.96 -7.88
CA TYR A 70 1.39 -8.30 -8.64
C TYR A 70 1.88 -9.74 -8.39
N LEU A 71 1.93 -10.16 -7.12
CA LEU A 71 2.36 -11.51 -6.75
C LEU A 71 1.39 -12.57 -7.30
N ILE A 72 0.08 -12.34 -7.22
CA ILE A 72 -0.93 -13.24 -7.78
C ILE A 72 -0.79 -13.34 -9.31
N ALA A 73 -0.61 -12.22 -10.00
CA ALA A 73 -0.41 -12.21 -11.45
C ALA A 73 0.87 -12.98 -11.85
N THR A 74 1.94 -12.79 -11.10
CA THR A 74 3.22 -13.49 -11.29
C THR A 74 3.07 -14.99 -11.07
N GLN A 75 2.42 -15.39 -9.97
CA GLN A 75 2.14 -16.81 -9.69
C GLN A 75 1.34 -17.47 -10.81
N LYS A 76 0.31 -16.79 -11.34
CA LYS A 76 -0.49 -17.29 -12.46
C LYS A 76 0.36 -17.48 -13.72
N ARG A 77 1.24 -16.52 -14.04
CA ARG A 77 2.15 -16.60 -15.18
C ARG A 77 3.12 -17.77 -15.04
N LEU A 78 3.74 -17.93 -13.87
CA LEU A 78 4.67 -19.03 -13.60
C LEU A 78 3.99 -20.39 -13.71
N LYS A 79 2.78 -20.55 -13.14
CA LYS A 79 1.99 -21.77 -13.30
C LYS A 79 1.66 -22.08 -14.76
N GLN A 80 1.40 -21.05 -15.58
CA GLN A 80 1.17 -21.26 -17.00
C GLN A 80 2.44 -21.72 -17.73
N HIS A 81 3.58 -21.08 -17.46
CA HIS A 81 4.86 -21.48 -18.06
C HIS A 81 5.22 -22.92 -17.70
N LEU A 82 5.04 -23.31 -16.43
CA LEU A 82 5.30 -24.66 -15.98
C LEU A 82 4.47 -25.68 -16.77
N ARG A 83 3.16 -25.45 -16.92
CA ARG A 83 2.29 -26.31 -17.74
C ARG A 83 2.71 -26.41 -19.20
N ASN A 84 3.19 -25.31 -19.77
CA ASN A 84 3.67 -25.33 -21.15
C ASN A 84 4.93 -26.19 -21.30
N VAL A 85 5.88 -26.05 -20.36
CA VAL A 85 7.10 -26.87 -20.33
C VAL A 85 6.76 -28.35 -20.13
N GLU A 86 5.82 -28.67 -19.22
CA GLU A 86 5.34 -30.05 -19.03
C GLU A 86 4.77 -30.64 -20.33
N MET A 87 3.95 -29.88 -21.06
CA MET A 87 3.41 -30.32 -22.36
C MET A 87 4.50 -30.48 -23.43
N GLU A 88 5.51 -29.61 -23.47
CA GLU A 88 6.62 -29.73 -24.40
C GLU A 88 7.45 -30.99 -24.12
N LEU A 89 7.76 -31.24 -22.85
CA LEU A 89 8.46 -32.45 -22.42
C LEU A 89 7.67 -33.73 -22.75
N ALA A 90 6.35 -33.71 -22.57
CA ALA A 90 5.48 -34.84 -22.92
C ALA A 90 5.44 -35.16 -24.42
N ARG A 91 5.91 -34.27 -25.31
CA ARG A 91 6.01 -34.56 -26.75
C ARG A 91 7.24 -35.39 -27.12
N PHE A 92 8.20 -35.50 -26.22
CA PHE A 92 9.44 -36.23 -26.44
C PHE A 92 9.45 -37.64 -25.82
N VAL A 93 8.34 -38.04 -25.17
CA VAL A 93 8.10 -39.36 -24.59
C VAL A 93 6.95 -40.02 -25.32
#